data_AF-A0A941SPD6-F1
#
_entry.id   AF-A0A941SPD6-F1
#
_cell.length_a   1.000
_cell.length_b   1.000
_cell.length_c   1.000
_cell.angle_alpha   90.00
_cell.angle_beta   90.00
_cell.angle_gamma   90.00
#
_symmetry.space_group_name_H-M   'P 1'
#
loop_
_entity.id
_entity.type
_entity.pdbx_description
1 polymer ?
#
loop_
_entity_poly.entity_id
_entity_poly.type
_entity_poly.pdbx_seq_one_letter_code
_entity_poly.pdbx_strand_id
1 'polypeptide(L)'
;MISQPNVLFLWRLFYLYFVDEKKEEVFKLVSTLYDGSDEIPAKIETLLLDFWSKQDDSKLVATALLTVRNYYFDIERHAALIAILIEKKFLTVNEASQLLYFPGKIFSVLPFAIKDILETNLLIYEDFREGRIKPDEDDMLSVVLHKLYIKIKQTKYLNSE
;
A
#
# COMPACT_ATOMS: atom_id res chain seq x y z
N MET A 1 -8.82 -3.84 16.41
CA MET A 1 -7.66 -2.96 16.67
C MET A 1 -8.06 -1.58 16.21
N ILE A 2 -8.03 -0.57 17.09
CA ILE A 2 -8.23 0.83 16.68
C ILE A 2 -6.99 1.20 15.87
N SER A 3 -7.16 1.56 14.60
CA SER A 3 -6.05 2.00 13.74
C SER A 3 -5.49 3.27 14.36
N GLN A 4 -4.17 3.40 14.51
CA GLN A 4 -3.59 4.65 15.00
C GLN A 4 -3.99 5.80 14.06
N PRO A 5 -4.33 7.00 14.57
CA PRO A 5 -4.76 8.14 13.75
C PRO A 5 -3.86 8.40 12.54
N ASN A 6 -2.55 8.27 12.74
CA ASN A 6 -1.51 8.49 11.72
C ASN A 6 -1.60 7.46 10.57
N VAL A 7 -2.04 6.23 10.86
CA VAL A 7 -2.25 5.18 9.86
C VAL A 7 -3.44 5.52 8.98
N LEU A 8 -4.53 6.01 9.58
CA LEU A 8 -5.73 6.40 8.84
C LEU A 8 -5.47 7.62 7.97
N PHE A 9 -4.72 8.59 8.49
CA PHE A 9 -4.27 9.75 7.76
C PHE A 9 -3.49 9.35 6.50
N LEU A 10 -2.44 8.54 6.65
CA LEU A 10 -1.61 8.10 5.53
C LEU A 10 -2.41 7.29 4.51
N TRP A 11 -3.28 6.39 4.98
CA TRP A 11 -4.15 5.62 4.11
C TRP A 11 -5.07 6.52 3.28
N ARG A 12 -5.76 7.46 3.93
CA ARG A 12 -6.65 8.41 3.26
C ARG A 12 -5.90 9.23 2.21
N LEU A 13 -4.70 9.68 2.55
CA LEU A 13 -3.85 10.44 1.65
C LEU A 13 -3.48 9.63 0.40
N PHE A 14 -3.04 8.38 0.55
CA PHE A 14 -2.72 7.52 -0.60
C PHE A 14 -3.96 7.15 -1.41
N TYR A 15 -5.08 6.87 -0.76
CA TYR A 15 -6.33 6.56 -1.43
C TYR A 15 -6.81 7.73 -2.28
N LEU A 16 -6.86 8.94 -1.71
CA LEU A 16 -7.26 10.15 -2.43
C LEU A 16 -6.36 10.43 -3.63
N TYR A 17 -5.05 10.21 -3.48
CA TYR A 17 -4.10 10.49 -4.55
C TYR A 17 -4.11 9.43 -5.65
N PHE A 18 -3.95 8.14 -5.29
CA PHE A 18 -3.75 7.08 -6.28
C PHE A 18 -5.06 6.50 -6.81
N VAL A 19 -6.15 6.51 -6.04
CA VAL A 19 -7.41 5.88 -6.42
C VAL A 19 -8.42 6.90 -6.92
N ASP A 20 -8.71 7.92 -6.10
CA ASP A 20 -9.71 8.94 -6.45
C ASP A 20 -9.14 10.08 -7.31
N GLU A 21 -7.81 10.17 -7.45
CA GLU A 21 -7.10 11.18 -8.26
C GLU A 21 -7.43 12.63 -7.84
N LYS A 22 -7.72 12.84 -6.54
CA LYS A 22 -8.15 14.11 -5.93
C LYS A 22 -6.97 14.90 -5.37
N LYS A 23 -6.06 15.33 -6.23
CA LYS A 23 -4.81 16.02 -5.84
C LYS A 23 -5.03 17.25 -4.95
N GLU A 24 -6.06 18.06 -5.20
CA GLU A 24 -6.36 19.24 -4.37
C GLU A 24 -6.77 18.87 -2.94
N GLU A 25 -7.54 17.79 -2.76
CA GLU A 25 -7.92 17.29 -1.44
C GLU A 25 -6.70 16.73 -0.69
N VAL A 26 -5.77 16.11 -1.41
CA VAL A 26 -4.49 15.64 -0.84
C VAL A 26 -3.67 16.82 -0.33
N PHE A 27 -3.55 17.91 -1.08
CA PHE A 27 -2.84 19.11 -0.61
C PHE A 27 -3.47 19.70 0.65
N LYS A 28 -4.80 19.80 0.68
CA LYS A 28 -5.53 20.27 1.88
C LYS A 28 -5.25 19.36 3.07
N LEU A 29 -5.30 18.05 2.87
CA LEU A 29 -5.05 17.06 3.93
C LEU A 29 -3.60 17.13 4.45
N VAL A 30 -2.60 17.33 3.58
CA VAL A 30 -1.21 17.51 4.05
C VAL A 30 -1.05 18.81 4.83
N SER A 31 -1.79 19.87 4.50
CA SER A 31 -1.71 21.12 5.26
C SER A 31 -2.25 21.01 6.70
N THR A 32 -3.19 20.10 6.96
CA THR A 32 -3.73 19.90 8.33
C THR A 32 -2.78 19.15 9.25
N LEU A 33 -1.70 18.58 8.71
CA LEU A 33 -0.68 17.83 9.47
C LEU A 33 0.00 18.74 10.53
N TYR A 34 0.01 20.06 10.30
CA TYR A 34 0.55 21.07 11.23
C TYR A 34 -0.45 21.55 12.29
N ASP A 35 -1.73 21.23 12.14
CA ASP A 35 -2.78 21.59 13.10
C ASP A 35 -3.06 20.44 14.10
N GLY A 36 -2.53 19.24 13.83
CA GLY A 36 -2.77 18.01 14.58
C GLY A 36 -1.64 17.64 15.56
N SER A 37 -1.94 16.70 16.47
CA SER A 37 -0.99 16.08 17.40
C SER A 37 -0.50 14.69 16.95
N ASP A 38 -0.69 14.40 15.67
CA ASP A 38 -0.47 13.09 15.06
C ASP A 38 1.04 12.86 14.83
N GLU A 39 1.68 12.01 15.66
CA GLU A 39 3.11 11.69 15.57
C GLU A 39 3.46 10.82 14.33
N ILE A 40 3.62 11.46 13.17
CA ILE A 40 4.10 10.78 11.97
C ILE A 40 5.62 10.62 12.03
N PRO A 41 6.19 9.49 11.58
CA PRO A 41 7.64 9.33 11.54
C PRO A 41 8.33 10.43 10.73
N ALA A 42 9.38 11.05 11.28
CA ALA A 42 10.04 12.24 10.72
C ALA A 42 10.43 12.15 9.23
N LYS A 43 10.81 10.94 8.75
CA LYS A 43 11.11 10.72 7.33
C LYS A 43 9.88 10.85 6.42
N ILE A 44 8.73 10.35 6.86
CA ILE A 44 7.45 10.50 6.15
C ILE A 44 7.03 11.97 6.17
N GLU A 45 7.11 12.60 7.34
CA GLU A 45 6.78 14.01 7.51
C GLU A 45 7.61 14.90 6.56
N THR A 46 8.92 14.67 6.48
CA THR A 46 9.83 15.41 5.58
C THR A 46 9.43 15.25 4.11
N LEU A 47 9.01 14.06 3.68
CA LEU A 47 8.57 13.83 2.31
C LEU A 47 7.23 14.52 2.02
N LEU A 48 6.30 14.51 2.98
CA LEU A 48 5.02 15.20 2.86
C LEU A 48 5.19 16.74 2.84
N LEU A 49 6.11 17.27 3.63
CA LEU A 49 6.56 18.67 3.60
C LEU A 49 7.09 19.07 2.22
N ASP A 50 7.99 18.24 1.66
CA ASP A 50 8.54 18.45 0.34
C ASP A 50 7.45 18.40 -0.74
N PHE A 51 6.52 17.44 -0.66
CA PHE A 51 5.37 17.36 -1.55
C PHE A 51 4.52 18.64 -1.49
N TRP A 52 4.17 19.10 -0.28
CA TRP A 52 3.31 20.26 -0.10
C TRP A 52 3.97 21.56 -0.58
N SER A 53 5.24 21.77 -0.24
CA SER A 53 5.96 23.01 -0.56
C SER A 53 6.41 23.10 -2.03
N LYS A 54 6.81 21.97 -2.64
CA LYS A 54 7.36 21.93 -4.00
C LYS A 54 6.38 21.41 -5.05
N GLN A 55 5.23 20.89 -4.61
CA GLN A 55 4.24 20.21 -5.46
C GLN A 55 4.85 19.04 -6.26
N ASP A 56 5.88 18.40 -5.69
CA ASP A 56 6.61 17.30 -6.31
C ASP A 56 5.93 15.96 -6.01
N ASP A 57 5.17 15.46 -6.97
CA ASP A 57 4.42 14.20 -6.89
C ASP A 57 5.31 12.99 -6.58
N SER A 58 6.59 13.02 -6.98
CA SER A 58 7.52 11.93 -6.70
C SER A 58 7.73 11.73 -5.20
N LYS A 59 7.55 12.79 -4.40
CA LYS A 59 7.65 12.73 -2.93
C LYS A 59 6.51 11.94 -2.33
N LEU A 60 5.30 12.07 -2.87
CA LEU A 60 4.15 11.31 -2.40
C LEU A 60 4.27 9.82 -2.72
N VAL A 61 4.81 9.50 -3.91
CA VAL A 61 5.18 8.13 -4.29
C VAL A 61 6.26 7.59 -3.36
N ALA A 62 7.30 8.37 -3.07
CA ALA A 62 8.34 7.98 -2.11
C ALA A 62 7.77 7.73 -0.71
N THR A 63 6.82 8.54 -0.26
CA THR A 63 6.10 8.34 1.01
C THR A 63 5.35 7.01 1.03
N ALA A 64 4.60 6.69 -0.04
CA ALA A 64 3.87 5.43 -0.17
C ALA A 64 4.80 4.21 -0.14
N LEU A 65 5.90 4.27 -0.90
CA LEU A 65 6.92 3.23 -0.92
C LEU A 65 7.59 3.05 0.44
N LEU A 66 7.89 4.15 1.14
CA LEU A 66 8.48 4.09 2.48
C LEU A 66 7.50 3.48 3.49
N THR A 67 6.21 3.78 3.35
CA THR A 67 5.15 3.24 4.21
C THR A 67 5.03 1.72 4.08
N VAL A 68 5.01 1.19 2.85
CA VAL A 68 4.98 -0.27 2.64
C VAL A 68 6.28 -0.95 3.04
N ARG A 69 7.45 -0.35 2.75
CA ARG A 69 8.75 -0.97 3.10
C ARG A 69 8.97 -1.11 4.61
N ASN A 70 8.39 -0.22 5.40
CA ASN A 70 8.48 -0.26 6.86
C ASN A 70 7.26 -0.91 7.53
N TYR A 71 6.33 -1.49 6.76
CA TYR A 71 5.15 -2.20 7.28
C TYR A 71 4.30 -1.36 8.25
N TYR A 72 4.09 -0.08 7.93
CA TYR A 72 3.32 0.83 8.79
C TYR A 72 1.81 0.54 8.82
N PHE A 73 1.33 -0.24 7.85
CA PHE A 73 -0.07 -0.64 7.76
C PHE A 73 -0.34 -2.00 8.39
N ASP A 74 -1.59 -2.22 8.79
CA ASP A 74 -2.10 -3.58 8.93
C ASP A 74 -2.04 -4.32 7.58
N ILE A 75 -2.20 -5.65 7.64
CA ILE A 75 -2.01 -6.52 6.47
C ILE A 75 -2.95 -6.14 5.31
N GLU A 76 -4.17 -5.71 5.60
CA GLU A 76 -5.17 -5.39 4.56
C GLU A 76 -4.79 -4.10 3.83
N ARG A 77 -4.53 -3.02 4.56
CA ARG A 77 -4.10 -1.74 3.98
C ARG A 77 -2.74 -1.85 3.31
N HIS A 78 -1.86 -2.69 3.84
CA HIS A 78 -0.56 -2.97 3.23
C HIS A 78 -0.69 -3.65 1.88
N ALA A 79 -1.46 -4.76 1.81
CA ALA A 79 -1.73 -5.45 0.55
C ALA A 79 -2.48 -4.56 -0.46
N ALA A 80 -3.42 -3.75 0.03
CA ALA A 80 -4.15 -2.80 -0.79
C ALA A 80 -3.24 -1.73 -1.39
N LEU A 81 -2.34 -1.15 -0.60
CA LEU A 81 -1.39 -0.17 -1.11
C LEU A 81 -0.41 -0.79 -2.11
N ILE A 82 0.06 -2.02 -1.88
CA ILE A 82 0.91 -2.73 -2.84
C ILE A 82 0.19 -2.96 -4.17
N ALA A 83 -1.07 -3.40 -4.14
CA ALA A 83 -1.87 -3.56 -5.35
C ALA A 83 -2.00 -2.24 -6.13
N ILE A 84 -2.27 -1.14 -5.43
CA ILE A 84 -2.35 0.20 -6.02
C ILE A 84 -1.01 0.60 -6.68
N LEU A 85 0.12 0.37 -6.00
CA LEU A 85 1.44 0.77 -6.49
C LEU A 85 1.89 -0.06 -7.71
N ILE A 86 1.52 -1.34 -7.77
CA ILE A 86 1.73 -2.19 -8.95
C ILE A 86 0.95 -1.68 -10.16
N GLU A 87 -0.34 -1.39 -9.97
CA GLU A 87 -1.22 -0.89 -11.04
C GLU A 87 -0.78 0.46 -11.58
N LYS A 88 -0.24 1.32 -10.70
CA LYS A 88 0.35 2.60 -11.07
C LYS A 88 1.80 2.50 -11.56
N LYS A 89 2.35 1.29 -11.67
CA LYS A 89 3.71 0.99 -12.16
C LYS A 89 4.83 1.60 -11.32
N PHE A 90 4.59 1.80 -10.03
CA PHE A 90 5.59 2.26 -9.06
C PHE A 90 6.28 1.11 -8.31
N LEU A 91 5.77 -0.11 -8.43
CA LEU A 91 6.40 -1.35 -7.97
C LEU A 91 6.40 -2.38 -9.09
N THR A 92 7.41 -3.25 -9.08
CA THR A 92 7.43 -4.49 -9.88
C THR A 92 6.78 -5.64 -9.12
N VAL A 93 6.30 -6.65 -9.83
CA VAL A 93 5.69 -7.86 -9.22
C VAL A 93 6.66 -8.54 -8.26
N ASN A 94 7.94 -8.60 -8.61
CA ASN A 94 8.98 -9.15 -7.75
C ASN A 94 9.14 -8.36 -6.43
N GLU A 95 9.18 -7.02 -6.49
CA GLU A 95 9.21 -6.20 -5.27
C GLU A 95 7.94 -6.36 -4.43
N ALA A 96 6.76 -6.42 -5.07
CA ALA A 96 5.51 -6.66 -4.39
C ALA A 96 5.52 -8.02 -3.67
N SER A 97 6.06 -9.06 -4.31
CA SER A 97 6.12 -10.39 -3.71
C SER A 97 6.94 -10.40 -2.40
N GLN A 98 8.09 -9.74 -2.41
CA GLN A 98 8.92 -9.59 -1.23
C GLN A 98 8.22 -8.80 -0.12
N LEU A 99 7.50 -7.73 -0.49
CA LEU A 99 6.78 -6.87 0.46
C LEU A 99 5.50 -7.50 1.01
N LEU A 100 4.94 -8.50 0.32
CA LEU A 100 3.79 -9.30 0.75
C LEU A 100 4.17 -10.55 1.54
N TYR A 101 5.47 -10.77 1.78
CA TYR A 101 5.93 -11.91 2.57
C TYR A 101 5.80 -11.61 4.07
N PHE A 102 4.85 -12.27 4.74
CA PHE A 102 4.61 -12.16 6.18
C PHE A 102 4.89 -13.50 6.89
N PRO A 103 6.15 -13.76 7.29
CA PRO A 103 6.51 -15.06 7.87
C PRO A 103 5.77 -15.30 9.19
N GLY A 104 5.20 -16.50 9.35
CA GLY A 104 4.62 -16.96 10.61
C GLY A 104 3.29 -16.31 11.02
N LYS A 105 2.63 -15.54 10.15
CA LYS A 105 1.32 -14.95 10.46
C LYS A 105 0.17 -15.91 10.11
N ILE A 106 -0.78 -16.05 11.04
CA ILE A 106 -2.01 -16.82 10.83
C ILE A 106 -3.04 -15.91 10.15
N PHE A 107 -3.39 -16.20 8.90
CA PHE A 107 -4.30 -15.39 8.06
C PHE A 107 -5.79 -15.68 8.27
N SER A 108 -6.15 -16.43 9.32
CA SER A 108 -7.51 -16.99 9.49
C SER A 108 -8.61 -15.94 9.68
N VAL A 109 -8.27 -14.70 10.04
CA VAL A 109 -9.21 -13.61 10.31
C VAL A 109 -9.25 -12.57 9.17
N LEU A 110 -8.52 -12.79 8.08
CA LEU A 110 -8.46 -11.82 6.98
C LEU A 110 -9.60 -11.99 5.97
N PRO A 111 -10.05 -10.91 5.32
CA PRO A 111 -10.96 -10.99 4.19
C PRO A 111 -10.43 -11.92 3.12
N PHE A 112 -11.33 -12.70 2.49
CA PHE A 112 -10.97 -13.70 1.49
C PHE A 112 -10.04 -13.16 0.39
N ALA A 113 -10.30 -11.95 -0.11
CA ALA A 113 -9.46 -11.32 -1.15
C ALA A 113 -8.03 -11.03 -0.70
N ILE A 114 -7.83 -10.66 0.57
CA ILE A 114 -6.49 -10.42 1.14
C ILE A 114 -5.80 -11.76 1.40
N LYS A 115 -6.55 -12.74 1.92
CA LYS A 115 -6.05 -14.10 2.13
C LYS A 115 -5.56 -14.73 0.82
N ASP A 116 -6.34 -14.63 -0.25
CA ASP A 116 -6.01 -15.16 -1.58
C ASP A 116 -4.69 -14.59 -2.12
N ILE A 117 -4.43 -13.28 -1.92
CA ILE A 117 -3.15 -12.64 -2.27
C ILE A 117 -1.99 -13.22 -1.47
N LEU A 118 -2.14 -13.35 -0.16
CA LEU A 118 -1.06 -13.80 0.71
C LEU A 118 -0.72 -15.27 0.48
N GLU A 119 -1.73 -16.11 0.25
CA GLU A 119 -1.56 -17.52 -0.10
C GLU A 119 -0.91 -17.67 -1.49
N THR A 120 -1.41 -16.93 -2.49
CA THR A 120 -0.81 -16.90 -3.84
C THR A 120 0.65 -16.43 -3.78
N ASN A 121 0.92 -15.36 -3.03
CA ASN A 121 2.28 -14.84 -2.86
C ASN A 121 3.20 -15.84 -2.16
N LEU A 122 2.71 -16.55 -1.13
CA LEU A 122 3.51 -17.53 -0.42
C LEU A 122 3.93 -18.67 -1.36
N LEU A 123 3.00 -19.19 -2.18
CA LEU A 123 3.29 -20.24 -3.16
C LEU A 123 4.36 -19.79 -4.16
N ILE A 124 4.20 -18.60 -4.74
CA ILE A 124 5.16 -18.04 -5.71
C ILE A 124 6.52 -17.81 -5.07
N TYR A 125 6.56 -17.28 -3.85
CA TYR A 125 7.79 -17.02 -3.13
C TYR A 125 8.55 -18.31 -2.80
N GLU A 126 7.84 -19.36 -2.39
CA GLU A 126 8.44 -20.67 -2.13
C GLU A 126 8.96 -21.34 -3.41
N ASP A 127 8.19 -21.31 -4.50
CA ASP A 127 8.63 -21.86 -5.79
C ASP A 127 9.82 -21.09 -6.38
N PHE A 128 9.87 -19.76 -6.23
CA PHE A 128 11.03 -18.95 -6.60
C PHE A 128 12.27 -19.30 -5.76
N ARG A 129 12.12 -19.39 -4.44
CA ARG A 129 13.21 -19.75 -3.52
C ARG A 129 13.79 -21.12 -3.83
N GLU A 130 12.95 -22.05 -4.29
CA GLU A 130 13.33 -23.40 -4.71
C GLU A 130 13.86 -23.47 -6.15
N GLY A 131 13.93 -22.34 -6.86
CA GLY A 131 14.44 -22.25 -8.23
C GLY A 131 13.54 -22.89 -9.27
N ARG A 132 12.25 -23.10 -8.96
CA ARG A 132 11.27 -23.77 -9.82
C ARG A 132 10.65 -22.83 -10.85
N ILE A 133 10.56 -21.54 -10.53
CA ILE A 133 9.96 -20.49 -11.36
C ILE A 133 10.93 -19.30 -11.43
N LYS A 134 11.03 -18.64 -12.59
CA LYS A 134 11.77 -17.36 -12.70
C LYS A 134 10.88 -16.18 -12.31
N PRO A 135 11.45 -15.07 -11.78
CA PRO A 135 10.71 -13.91 -11.28
C PRO A 135 9.69 -13.30 -12.26
N ASP A 136 9.91 -13.49 -13.56
CA ASP A 136 9.16 -12.84 -14.64
C ASP A 136 8.26 -13.82 -15.41
N GLU A 137 8.15 -15.09 -14.98
CA GLU A 137 7.38 -16.13 -15.69
C GLU A 137 5.96 -16.34 -15.10
N ASP A 138 5.64 -15.75 -13.94
CA ASP A 138 4.36 -15.95 -13.25
C ASP A 138 3.51 -14.67 -13.12
N ASP A 139 2.45 -14.59 -13.93
CA ASP A 139 1.46 -13.52 -13.93
C ASP A 139 0.39 -13.67 -12.83
N MET A 140 0.36 -14.77 -12.05
CA MET A 140 -0.72 -15.03 -11.09
C MET A 140 -0.79 -13.97 -10.00
N LEU A 141 0.34 -13.55 -9.43
CA LEU A 141 0.35 -12.48 -8.42
C LEU A 141 -0.18 -11.16 -8.99
N SER A 142 0.22 -10.82 -10.22
CA SER A 142 -0.26 -9.64 -10.93
C SER A 142 -1.78 -9.68 -11.11
N VAL A 143 -2.33 -10.82 -11.54
CA VAL A 143 -3.77 -11.01 -11.74
C VAL A 143 -4.56 -10.86 -10.43
N VAL A 144 -4.09 -11.44 -9.33
CA VAL A 144 -4.80 -11.35 -8.04
C VAL A 144 -4.72 -9.93 -7.47
N LEU A 145 -3.56 -9.26 -7.58
CA LEU A 145 -3.41 -7.85 -7.17
C LEU A 145 -4.30 -6.92 -8.00
N HIS A 146 -4.40 -7.16 -9.32
CA HIS A 146 -5.30 -6.40 -10.20
C HIS A 146 -6.78 -6.53 -9.76
N LYS A 147 -7.22 -7.75 -9.44
CA LYS A 147 -8.60 -7.97 -8.92
C LYS A 147 -8.85 -7.21 -7.62
N LEU A 148 -7.87 -7.18 -6.70
CA LEU A 148 -7.99 -6.39 -5.48
C LEU A 148 -8.06 -4.89 -5.79
N TYR A 149 -7.23 -4.37 -6.69
CA TYR A 149 -7.29 -2.97 -7.09
C TYR A 149 -8.66 -2.57 -7.65
N ILE A 150 -9.24 -3.38 -8.55
CA ILE A 150 -10.61 -3.16 -9.05
C ILE A 150 -11.59 -3.09 -7.88
N LYS A 151 -11.51 -4.03 -6.94
CA LYS A 151 -12.39 -4.07 -5.77
C LYS A 151 -12.25 -2.82 -4.91
N ILE A 152 -11.02 -2.37 -4.62
CA ILE A 152 -10.72 -1.14 -3.87
C ILE A 152 -11.44 0.05 -4.49
N LYS A 153 -11.32 0.21 -5.81
CA LYS A 153 -11.93 1.31 -6.57
C LYS A 153 -13.46 1.27 -6.53
N GLN A 154 -14.05 0.08 -6.61
CA GLN A 154 -15.51 -0.10 -6.64
C GLN A 154 -16.18 0.08 -5.28
N THR A 155 -15.56 -0.43 -4.22
CA THR A 155 -16.21 -0.53 -2.92
C THR A 155 -15.89 0.62 -1.97
N LYS A 156 -15.02 1.57 -2.36
CA LYS A 156 -14.41 2.50 -1.40
C LYS A 156 -13.93 1.71 -0.17
N TYR A 157 -13.33 0.54 -0.43
CA TYR A 157 -13.30 -0.66 0.45
C TYR A 157 -12.77 -0.40 1.87
N LEU A 158 -12.05 0.71 2.05
CA LEU A 158 -11.34 1.09 3.26
C LEU A 158 -11.62 2.55 3.68
N ASN A 159 -12.66 3.19 3.14
CA ASN A 159 -13.08 4.56 3.48
C ASN A 159 -14.04 4.64 4.68
N SER A 160 -14.39 3.51 5.31
CA SER A 160 -15.23 3.51 6.50
C SER A 160 -14.40 3.76 7.74
N GLU A 161 -13.97 5.01 7.91
CA GLU A 161 -13.89 5.74 9.18
C GLU A 161 -14.35 7.18 8.96
#